data_AF-A0A9P7NG92-F1
#
_entry.id   AF-A0A9P7NG92-F1
#
_cell.length_a   1.000
_cell.length_b   1.000
_cell.length_c   1.000
_cell.angle_alpha   90.00
_cell.angle_beta   90.00
_cell.angle_gamma   90.00
#
_symmetry.space_group_name_H-M   'P 1'
#
loop_
_entity.id
_entity.type
_entity.pdbx_description
1 polymer ?
#
loop_
_entity_poly.entity_id
_entity_poly.type
_entity_poly.pdbx_seq_one_letter_code
_entity_poly.pdbx_strand_id
1 'polypeptide(L)'
;MINWPLIFGRRTAAKRKTCLTPHRTGESSTKGASEADTPSSEVLGGNGTEICVIPNLIWLADGSPSIRYTYFCSPCVQHISKLRQEGGFCGYRNIQCLISYIISTRSSGCEIFGNDIPSVFQIQDLIERAWDMGFNSHGRLETGGIRGTRKYIGTPEAQALFNSVSIPCSVKAVRGSKNEKPYQELLNEIEAYFEQAGGSEDHIKIRSTDLPPIYLQFQGHSLTVVGFEKNMKNKSYLYVFDPSIRNPQAIKKNSRNDRSENNWAKIESIIRPYRRGEAYFSKHDKFELLFLQQQANT
;
A
#
# COMPACT_ATOMS: atom_id res chain seq x y z
N MET A 1 -5.25 16.16 -8.59
CA MET A 1 -5.50 14.71 -8.54
C MET A 1 -5.86 14.18 -9.91
N ILE A 2 -5.50 12.94 -10.20
CA ILE A 2 -5.84 12.19 -11.42
C ILE A 2 -7.22 11.58 -11.20
N ASN A 3 -8.15 11.82 -12.12
CA ASN A 3 -9.40 11.08 -12.15
C ASN A 3 -9.10 9.65 -12.62
N TRP A 4 -9.21 8.67 -11.73
CA TRP A 4 -9.09 7.25 -12.06
C TRP A 4 -10.45 6.77 -12.55
N PRO A 5 -10.64 6.49 -13.86
CA PRO A 5 -11.92 5.99 -14.34
C PRO A 5 -12.28 4.73 -13.55
N LEU A 6 -13.50 4.73 -13.00
CA LEU A 6 -14.05 3.60 -12.26
C LEU A 6 -13.87 2.34 -13.10
N ILE A 7 -13.04 1.41 -12.63
CA ILE A 7 -12.99 0.06 -13.19
C ILE A 7 -14.27 -0.63 -12.71
N PHE A 8 -15.39 -0.31 -13.35
CA PHE A 8 -16.54 -1.19 -13.38
C PHE A 8 -16.05 -2.46 -14.08
N GLY A 9 -15.92 -3.54 -13.31
CA GLY A 9 -15.55 -4.82 -13.84
C GLY A 9 -16.51 -5.21 -14.96
N ARG A 10 -16.08 -5.06 -16.23
CA ARG A 10 -16.66 -5.79 -17.33
C ARG A 10 -16.37 -7.27 -17.06
N ARG A 11 -17.27 -7.93 -16.35
CA ARG A 11 -17.41 -9.38 -16.48
C ARG A 11 -17.80 -9.60 -17.94
N THR A 12 -16.88 -10.18 -18.71
CA THR A 12 -17.24 -10.85 -19.95
C THR A 12 -18.31 -11.88 -19.60
N ALA A 13 -19.51 -11.68 -20.16
CA ALA A 13 -20.59 -12.64 -20.04
C ALA A 13 -20.12 -13.94 -20.72
N ALA A 14 -19.75 -14.94 -19.91
CA ALA A 14 -19.64 -16.31 -20.40
C ALA A 14 -21.02 -16.71 -20.92
N LYS A 15 -21.11 -16.97 -22.24
CA LYS A 15 -22.29 -17.53 -22.90
C LYS A 15 -22.68 -18.82 -22.18
N ARG A 16 -23.72 -18.77 -21.34
CA ARG A 16 -24.44 -19.97 -20.91
C ARG A 16 -25.26 -20.44 -22.12
N LYS A 17 -24.86 -21.58 -22.68
CA LYS A 17 -25.73 -22.34 -23.60
C LYS A 17 -26.99 -22.70 -22.83
N THR A 18 -28.12 -22.24 -23.35
CA THR A 18 -29.46 -22.63 -22.96
C THR A 18 -29.67 -24.11 -23.25
N CYS A 19 -30.06 -24.88 -22.23
CA CYS A 19 -30.76 -26.14 -22.42
C CYS A 19 -32.11 -25.96 -21.71
N LEU A 20 -33.17 -25.95 -22.52
CA LEU A 20 -34.56 -25.84 -22.11
C LEU A 20 -35.02 -27.17 -21.51
N THR A 21 -35.77 -27.12 -20.40
CA THR A 21 -36.91 -28.02 -20.08
C THR A 21 -37.68 -27.46 -18.87
N PRO A 22 -38.98 -27.78 -18.70
CA PRO A 22 -39.97 -26.80 -18.25
C PRO A 22 -40.45 -26.92 -16.79
N HIS A 23 -40.99 -25.80 -16.32
CA HIS A 23 -41.98 -25.55 -15.25
C HIS A 23 -42.12 -26.49 -14.05
N ARG A 24 -41.94 -25.91 -12.85
CA ARG A 24 -42.88 -26.06 -11.73
C ARG A 24 -42.94 -24.79 -10.88
N THR A 25 -44.16 -24.39 -10.57
CA THR A 25 -44.57 -23.27 -9.71
C THR A 25 -44.29 -23.59 -8.24
N GLY A 26 -43.92 -22.57 -7.46
CA GLY A 26 -43.74 -22.68 -6.01
C GLY A 26 -43.41 -21.31 -5.41
N GLU A 27 -44.12 -20.98 -4.33
CA GLU A 27 -44.35 -19.65 -3.78
C GLU A 27 -43.18 -18.98 -3.03
N SER A 28 -43.32 -17.66 -2.93
CA SER A 28 -42.89 -16.75 -1.85
C SER A 28 -42.27 -17.36 -0.59
N SER A 29 -41.06 -16.91 -0.25
CA SER A 29 -40.74 -16.55 1.14
C SER A 29 -39.55 -15.59 1.19
N THR A 30 -39.84 -14.37 1.66
CA THR A 30 -38.87 -13.43 2.23
C THR A 30 -38.20 -14.09 3.44
N LYS A 31 -36.85 -14.13 3.46
CA LYS A 31 -36.09 -14.40 4.68
C LYS A 31 -34.99 -13.35 4.80
N GLY A 32 -35.14 -12.54 5.84
CA GLY A 32 -34.11 -11.61 6.30
C GLY A 32 -32.85 -12.38 6.68
N ALA A 33 -31.70 -11.80 6.35
CA ALA A 33 -30.42 -12.27 6.85
C ALA A 33 -30.27 -11.76 8.29
N SER A 34 -30.54 -12.65 9.25
CA SER A 34 -30.13 -12.50 10.63
C SER A 34 -28.63 -12.75 10.77
N GLU A 35 -28.00 -12.02 11.69
CA GLU A 35 -26.65 -12.24 12.18
C GLU A 35 -26.45 -13.70 12.65
N ALA A 36 -25.44 -14.35 12.09
CA ALA A 36 -24.60 -15.33 12.76
C ALA A 36 -23.34 -15.51 11.90
N ASP A 37 -22.20 -15.64 12.57
CA ASP A 37 -20.86 -15.92 12.04
C ASP A 37 -20.10 -14.71 11.47
N THR A 38 -19.84 -13.76 12.36
CA THR A 38 -18.63 -12.95 12.32
C THR A 38 -17.42 -13.87 12.54
N PRO A 39 -16.50 -14.07 11.57
CA PRO A 39 -15.19 -14.58 11.92
C PRO A 39 -14.50 -13.46 12.66
N SER A 40 -14.28 -13.70 13.95
CA SER A 40 -13.45 -12.90 14.83
C SER A 40 -12.22 -12.44 14.06
N SER A 41 -11.95 -11.14 14.14
CA SER A 41 -10.65 -10.58 13.86
C SER A 41 -9.58 -11.53 14.41
N GLU A 42 -8.72 -12.06 13.54
CA GLU A 42 -7.39 -12.51 13.95
C GLU A 42 -6.63 -11.25 14.41
N VAL A 43 -7.02 -10.76 15.58
CA VAL A 43 -6.17 -9.99 16.46
C VAL A 43 -5.02 -10.93 16.75
N LEU A 44 -3.82 -10.49 16.38
CA LEU A 44 -2.56 -11.05 16.81
C LEU A 44 -2.45 -10.90 18.34
N GLY A 45 -3.20 -11.72 19.06
CA GLY A 45 -3.13 -11.90 20.50
C GLY A 45 -2.52 -13.26 20.79
N GLY A 46 -1.22 -13.29 21.05
CA GLY A 46 -0.54 -14.50 21.54
C GLY A 46 0.96 -14.46 21.30
N ASN A 47 1.73 -13.90 22.24
CA ASN A 47 3.20 -14.01 22.38
C ASN A 47 4.03 -14.09 21.08
N GLY A 48 3.64 -13.34 20.05
CA GLY A 48 4.19 -13.44 18.71
C GLY A 48 5.00 -12.20 18.40
N THR A 49 6.34 -12.35 18.32
CA THR A 49 7.21 -11.31 17.75
C THR A 49 6.56 -10.67 16.53
N GLU A 50 6.34 -9.35 16.59
CA GLU A 50 5.85 -8.54 15.48
C GLU A 50 6.65 -8.81 14.21
N ILE A 51 6.01 -8.78 13.04
CA ILE A 51 6.71 -9.04 11.78
C ILE A 51 7.36 -7.78 11.23
N CYS A 52 8.59 -7.53 11.67
CA CYS A 52 9.42 -6.41 11.21
C CYS A 52 9.95 -6.65 9.79
N VAL A 53 9.14 -6.45 8.74
CA VAL A 53 9.56 -6.71 7.35
C VAL A 53 10.71 -5.79 6.91
N ILE A 54 10.65 -4.48 7.22
CA ILE A 54 11.68 -3.51 6.81
C ILE A 54 13.06 -3.86 7.39
N PRO A 55 13.23 -4.12 8.70
CA PRO A 55 14.53 -4.55 9.23
C PRO A 55 15.12 -5.80 8.53
N ASN A 56 14.27 -6.74 8.11
CA ASN A 56 14.74 -7.90 7.36
C ASN A 56 15.12 -7.53 5.91
N LEU A 57 14.39 -6.62 5.25
CA LEU A 57 14.77 -6.10 3.93
C LEU A 57 16.10 -5.34 4.00
N ILE A 58 16.30 -4.50 5.01
CA ILE A 58 17.56 -3.80 5.28
C ILE A 58 18.70 -4.81 5.41
N TRP A 59 18.53 -5.82 6.25
CA TRP A 59 19.54 -6.85 6.44
C TRP A 59 19.85 -7.63 5.16
N LEU A 60 18.85 -7.92 4.32
CA LEU A 60 19.09 -8.60 3.04
C LEU A 60 19.77 -7.68 2.02
N ALA A 61 19.38 -6.40 1.95
CA ALA A 61 19.96 -5.42 1.04
C ALA A 61 21.43 -5.12 1.37
N ASP A 62 21.78 -5.07 2.66
CA ASP A 62 23.14 -4.88 3.13
C ASP A 62 24.09 -5.98 2.65
N GLY A 63 23.61 -7.22 2.57
CA GLY A 63 24.38 -8.34 2.02
C GLY A 63 24.52 -8.34 0.49
N SER A 64 23.78 -7.51 -0.25
CA SER A 64 23.74 -7.57 -1.72
C SER A 64 24.96 -6.95 -2.39
N PRO A 65 25.75 -7.67 -3.19
CA PRO A 65 26.86 -7.06 -3.94
C PRO A 65 26.38 -6.20 -5.12
N SER A 66 25.09 -6.33 -5.51
CA SER A 66 24.54 -5.62 -6.66
C SER A 66 23.98 -4.23 -6.34
N ILE A 67 23.79 -3.91 -5.06
CA ILE A 67 23.21 -2.65 -4.59
C ILE A 67 24.32 -1.63 -4.38
N ARG A 68 24.20 -0.47 -5.04
CA ARG A 68 25.08 0.68 -4.83
C ARG A 68 24.68 1.42 -3.55
N TYR A 69 23.41 1.80 -3.45
CA TYR A 69 22.81 2.35 -2.23
C TYR A 69 21.31 2.08 -2.19
N THR A 70 20.75 2.18 -0.99
CA THR A 70 19.32 2.07 -0.76
C THR A 70 18.89 2.95 0.41
N TYR A 71 17.68 3.49 0.29
CA TYR A 71 16.96 4.17 1.35
C TYR A 71 15.81 3.31 1.84
N PHE A 72 15.53 3.36 3.13
CA PHE A 72 14.30 2.83 3.73
C PHE A 72 13.61 3.90 4.55
N CYS A 73 12.27 3.90 4.52
CA CYS A 73 11.47 4.69 5.45
C CYS A 73 11.60 4.13 6.88
N SER A 74 10.89 4.73 7.83
CA SER A 74 10.93 4.31 9.23
C SER A 74 10.68 2.80 9.38
N PRO A 75 11.51 2.07 10.15
CA PRO A 75 11.40 0.61 10.26
C PRO A 75 10.14 0.14 11.01
N CYS A 76 9.39 1.05 11.62
CA CYS A 76 8.14 0.76 12.35
C CYS A 76 6.94 0.49 11.42
N VAL A 77 7.03 0.77 10.12
CA VAL A 77 5.90 0.54 9.20
C VAL A 77 5.59 -0.95 9.12
N GLN A 78 4.33 -1.30 9.41
CA GLN A 78 3.84 -2.67 9.32
C GLN A 78 3.35 -2.99 7.90
N HIS A 79 3.65 -4.19 7.42
CA HIS A 79 3.09 -4.71 6.16
C HIS A 79 1.71 -5.31 6.41
N ILE A 80 0.68 -4.66 5.87
CA ILE A 80 -0.71 -5.13 5.99
C ILE A 80 -1.17 -5.79 4.68
N SER A 81 -1.53 -7.07 4.76
CA SER A 81 -1.95 -7.87 3.60
C SER A 81 -3.47 -8.00 3.49
N LYS A 82 -3.95 -8.31 2.28
CA LYS A 82 -5.35 -8.60 2.00
C LYS A 82 -5.74 -9.96 2.53
N LEU A 83 -6.96 -10.04 3.06
CA LEU A 83 -7.59 -11.31 3.42
C LEU A 83 -7.86 -12.16 2.17
N ARG A 84 -8.09 -13.46 2.38
CA ARG A 84 -8.50 -14.36 1.31
C ARG A 84 -9.81 -13.88 0.71
N GLN A 85 -9.88 -13.85 -0.62
CA GLN A 85 -11.08 -13.46 -1.38
C GLN A 85 -11.59 -12.02 -1.10
N GLU A 86 -10.75 -11.15 -0.55
CA GLU A 86 -11.12 -9.77 -0.17
C GLU A 86 -11.29 -8.80 -1.36
N GLY A 87 -10.66 -9.07 -2.51
CA GLY A 87 -10.84 -8.26 -3.72
C GLY A 87 -10.20 -6.87 -3.64
N GLY A 88 -10.96 -5.82 -3.94
CA GLY A 88 -10.49 -4.47 -4.30
C GLY A 88 -9.90 -3.61 -3.18
N PHE A 89 -9.44 -4.19 -2.07
CA PHE A 89 -9.14 -3.42 -0.85
C PHE A 89 -7.70 -2.89 -0.78
N CYS A 90 -6.98 -2.79 -1.91
CA CYS A 90 -5.57 -2.36 -1.87
C CYS A 90 -5.43 -0.97 -1.26
N GLY A 91 -6.28 -0.01 -1.65
CA GLY A 91 -6.24 1.33 -1.06
C GLY A 91 -6.42 1.34 0.46
N TYR A 92 -7.41 0.62 0.98
CA TYR A 92 -7.63 0.53 2.44
C TYR A 92 -6.44 -0.12 3.16
N ARG A 93 -5.87 -1.20 2.61
CA ARG A 93 -4.70 -1.87 3.21
C ARG A 93 -3.45 -0.97 3.20
N ASN A 94 -3.26 -0.17 2.16
CA ASN A 94 -2.16 0.79 2.12
C ASN A 94 -2.39 1.97 3.07
N ILE A 95 -3.64 2.43 3.27
CA ILE A 95 -3.98 3.39 4.35
C ILE A 95 -3.60 2.79 5.72
N GLN A 96 -3.91 1.51 5.96
CA GLN A 96 -3.51 0.83 7.21
C GLN A 96 -1.98 0.81 7.38
N CYS A 97 -1.21 0.55 6.31
CA CYS A 97 0.25 0.66 6.35
C CYS A 97 0.70 2.07 6.75
N LEU A 98 0.12 3.13 6.17
CA LEU A 98 0.44 4.51 6.55
C LEU A 98 0.05 4.82 8.01
N ILE A 99 -1.11 4.35 8.47
CA ILE A 99 -1.56 4.53 9.85
C ILE A 99 -0.64 3.81 10.84
N SER A 100 -0.07 2.65 10.49
CA SER A 100 0.89 1.95 11.36
C SER A 100 2.11 2.82 11.69
N TYR A 101 2.59 3.62 10.72
CA TYR A 101 3.63 4.63 10.94
C TYR A 101 3.15 5.74 11.87
N ILE A 102 1.96 6.30 11.61
CA ILE A 102 1.38 7.41 12.39
C ILE A 102 1.24 7.02 13.87
N ILE A 103 0.71 5.82 14.15
CA ILE A 103 0.56 5.29 15.51
C ILE A 103 1.93 5.09 16.16
N SER A 104 2.85 4.42 15.46
CA SER A 104 4.16 4.04 16.01
C SER A 104 5.04 5.25 16.33
N THR A 105 4.93 6.31 15.52
CA THR A 105 5.70 7.56 15.71
C THR A 105 4.98 8.59 16.56
N ARG A 106 3.74 8.31 17.00
CA ARG A 106 2.87 9.29 17.68
C ARG A 106 2.77 10.61 16.91
N SER A 107 2.67 10.53 15.58
CA SER A 107 2.51 11.70 14.71
C SER A 107 1.19 12.45 15.01
N SER A 108 1.13 13.73 14.66
CA SER A 108 -0.07 14.58 14.85
C SER A 108 -1.32 13.90 14.29
N GLY A 109 -2.45 13.91 15.01
CA GLY A 109 -3.69 13.25 14.61
C GLY A 109 -3.74 11.75 14.93
N CYS A 110 -2.68 11.14 15.50
CA CYS A 110 -2.66 9.72 15.84
C CYS A 110 -3.70 9.33 16.91
N GLU A 111 -4.13 10.27 17.74
CA GLU A 111 -5.12 10.07 18.80
C GLU A 111 -6.45 9.54 18.28
N ILE A 112 -6.81 9.87 17.03
CA ILE A 112 -8.04 9.37 16.37
C ILE A 112 -7.99 7.85 16.14
N PHE A 113 -6.78 7.28 16.02
CA PHE A 113 -6.60 5.84 15.83
C PHE A 113 -6.33 5.10 17.15
N GLY A 114 -6.01 5.81 18.23
CA GLY A 114 -5.60 5.20 19.50
C GLY A 114 -4.29 4.43 19.36
N ASN A 115 -4.30 3.14 19.74
CA ASN A 115 -3.13 2.26 19.60
C ASN A 115 -3.33 1.16 18.54
N ASP A 116 -4.50 1.11 17.89
CA ASP A 116 -4.88 0.03 16.99
C ASP A 116 -5.06 0.53 15.55
N ILE A 117 -4.61 -0.29 14.59
CA ILE A 117 -4.84 0.00 13.18
C ILE A 117 -6.33 -0.22 12.86
N PRO A 118 -7.06 0.79 12.33
CA PRO A 118 -8.49 0.68 12.10
C PRO A 118 -8.79 -0.37 11.02
N SER A 119 -9.90 -1.09 11.18
CA SER A 119 -10.44 -2.02 10.19
C SER A 119 -10.85 -1.30 8.89
N VAL A 120 -11.08 -2.07 7.82
CA VAL A 120 -11.55 -1.51 6.55
C VAL A 120 -12.89 -0.79 6.70
N PHE A 121 -13.80 -1.31 7.52
CA PHE A 121 -15.10 -0.67 7.77
C PHE A 121 -14.94 0.66 8.52
N GLN A 122 -14.07 0.72 9.53
CA GLN A 122 -13.75 1.97 10.22
C GLN A 122 -13.10 2.99 9.28
N ILE A 123 -12.24 2.55 8.36
CA ILE A 123 -11.65 3.43 7.33
C ILE A 123 -12.73 3.94 6.37
N GLN A 124 -13.69 3.10 5.95
CA GLN A 124 -14.83 3.56 5.16
C GLN A 124 -15.61 4.65 5.90
N ASP A 125 -15.89 4.45 7.19
CA ASP A 125 -16.60 5.45 8.01
C ASP A 125 -15.80 6.75 8.18
N LEU A 126 -14.48 6.67 8.32
CA LEU A 126 -13.59 7.83 8.39
C LEU A 126 -13.62 8.63 7.08
N ILE A 127 -13.52 7.97 5.92
CA ILE A 127 -13.58 8.61 4.60
C ILE A 127 -14.96 9.26 4.38
N GLU A 128 -16.03 8.56 4.75
CA GLU A 128 -17.38 9.09 4.61
C GLU A 128 -17.62 10.32 5.50
N ARG A 129 -17.11 10.31 6.73
CA ARG A 129 -17.12 11.50 7.59
C ARG A 129 -16.28 12.62 7.01
N ALA A 130 -15.14 12.33 6.40
CA ALA A 130 -14.34 13.34 5.70
C ALA A 130 -15.13 14.00 4.57
N TRP A 131 -15.91 13.23 3.80
CA TRP A 131 -16.81 13.76 2.79
C TRP A 131 -17.92 14.63 3.39
N ASP A 132 -18.49 14.23 4.53
CA ASP A 132 -19.50 15.03 5.25
C ASP A 132 -18.93 16.37 5.74
N MET A 133 -17.64 16.39 6.06
CA MET A 133 -16.88 17.60 6.42
C MET A 133 -16.42 18.43 5.21
N GLY A 134 -16.70 17.98 3.99
CA GLY A 134 -16.37 18.69 2.74
C GLY A 134 -15.01 18.37 2.13
N PHE A 135 -14.21 17.48 2.72
CA PHE A 135 -12.92 17.07 2.16
C PHE A 135 -13.12 16.10 1.00
N ASN A 136 -12.70 16.45 -0.22
CA ASN A 136 -12.81 15.61 -1.42
C ASN A 136 -14.19 14.95 -1.59
N SER A 137 -15.26 15.66 -1.21
CA SER A 137 -16.64 15.13 -1.15
C SER A 137 -17.19 14.65 -2.49
N HIS A 138 -16.57 15.05 -3.61
CA HIS A 138 -16.89 14.53 -4.94
C HIS A 138 -16.74 13.00 -5.03
N GLY A 139 -15.83 12.39 -4.26
CA GLY A 139 -15.68 10.92 -4.21
C GLY A 139 -16.97 10.20 -3.80
N ARG A 140 -17.80 10.84 -2.95
CA ARG A 140 -19.14 10.33 -2.58
C ARG A 140 -20.05 10.25 -3.80
N LEU A 141 -20.01 11.26 -4.68
CA LEU A 141 -20.83 11.32 -5.90
C LEU A 141 -20.39 10.28 -6.93
N GLU A 142 -19.08 10.13 -7.14
CA GLU A 142 -18.54 9.17 -8.10
C GLU A 142 -18.80 7.72 -7.68
N THR A 143 -18.72 7.45 -6.37
CA THR A 143 -18.86 6.10 -5.85
C THR A 143 -20.29 5.75 -5.46
N GLY A 144 -21.14 6.73 -5.13
CA GLY A 144 -22.44 6.51 -4.46
C GLY A 144 -22.28 6.03 -3.02
N GLY A 145 -21.21 6.45 -2.33
CA GLY A 145 -20.84 5.99 -0.99
C GLY A 145 -20.09 4.65 -0.98
N ILE A 146 -19.26 4.44 0.04
CA ILE A 146 -18.39 3.28 0.19
C ILE A 146 -18.67 2.43 1.44
N ARG A 147 -19.47 2.90 2.41
CA ARG A 147 -19.83 2.11 3.62
C ARG A 147 -20.37 0.72 3.28
N GLY A 148 -19.76 -0.31 3.86
CA GLY A 148 -20.16 -1.70 3.68
C GLY A 148 -19.97 -2.24 2.26
N THR A 149 -19.37 -1.46 1.36
CA THR A 149 -19.18 -1.85 -0.04
C THR A 149 -17.80 -2.47 -0.26
N ARG A 150 -17.59 -2.96 -1.48
CA ARG A 150 -16.27 -3.42 -1.95
C ARG A 150 -15.63 -2.52 -2.99
N LYS A 151 -16.03 -1.25 -3.03
CA LYS A 151 -15.58 -0.28 -4.01
C LYS A 151 -14.10 0.04 -3.79
N TYR A 152 -13.38 0.21 -4.91
CA TYR A 152 -12.01 0.70 -4.88
C TYR A 152 -12.01 2.14 -4.37
N ILE A 153 -10.92 2.48 -3.70
CA ILE A 153 -10.58 3.84 -3.31
C ILE A 153 -9.18 4.15 -3.83
N GLY A 154 -8.85 5.43 -3.93
CA GLY A 154 -7.54 5.89 -4.35
C GLY A 154 -7.02 7.03 -3.49
N THR A 155 -6.11 7.79 -4.09
CA THR A 155 -5.47 8.97 -3.50
C THR A 155 -6.49 9.99 -2.95
N PRO A 156 -7.61 10.31 -3.63
CA PRO A 156 -8.58 11.27 -3.12
C PRO A 156 -9.21 10.87 -1.78
N GLU A 157 -9.57 9.60 -1.61
CA GLU A 157 -10.13 9.09 -0.35
C GLU A 157 -9.08 9.05 0.77
N ALA A 158 -7.86 8.61 0.46
CA ALA A 158 -6.77 8.61 1.43
C ALA A 158 -6.47 10.04 1.92
N GLN A 159 -6.39 11.01 1.00
CA GLN A 159 -6.18 12.41 1.33
C GLN A 159 -7.36 12.99 2.11
N ALA A 160 -8.60 12.64 1.76
CA ALA A 160 -9.80 13.07 2.49
C ALA A 160 -9.72 12.64 3.95
N LEU A 161 -9.42 11.36 4.18
CA LEU A 161 -9.27 10.80 5.52
C LEU A 161 -8.22 11.58 6.31
N PHE A 162 -6.96 11.64 5.82
CA PHE A 162 -5.87 12.25 6.57
C PHE A 162 -6.12 13.74 6.87
N ASN A 163 -6.59 14.50 5.89
CA ASN A 163 -6.87 15.93 6.10
C ASN A 163 -8.02 16.15 7.09
N SER A 164 -9.05 15.30 7.09
CA SER A 164 -10.18 15.42 8.03
C SER A 164 -9.82 15.19 9.49
N VAL A 165 -8.72 14.48 9.74
CA VAL A 165 -8.17 14.20 11.08
C VAL A 165 -6.89 14.99 11.36
N SER A 166 -6.69 16.09 10.61
CA SER A 166 -5.56 17.01 10.79
C SER A 166 -4.17 16.36 10.65
N ILE A 167 -4.06 15.27 9.87
CA ILE A 167 -2.79 14.67 9.47
C ILE A 167 -2.34 15.33 8.16
N PRO A 168 -1.26 16.14 8.16
CA PRO A 168 -0.81 16.83 6.97
C PRO A 168 -0.31 15.85 5.90
N CYS A 169 -0.83 15.97 4.69
CA CYS A 169 -0.35 15.19 3.55
C CYS A 169 -0.38 16.01 2.24
N SER A 170 0.54 15.69 1.34
CA SER A 170 0.60 16.27 0.00
C SER A 170 0.40 15.19 -1.06
N VAL A 171 -0.13 15.59 -2.21
CA VAL A 171 -0.37 14.69 -3.34
C VAL A 171 0.37 15.20 -4.56
N LYS A 172 1.07 14.29 -5.26
CA LYS A 172 1.72 14.57 -6.54
C LYS A 172 1.22 13.63 -7.61
N ALA A 173 0.71 14.19 -8.71
CA ALA A 173 0.39 13.44 -9.91
C ALA A 173 1.63 13.33 -10.80
N VAL A 174 1.94 12.13 -11.27
CA VAL A 174 3.06 11.82 -12.15
C VAL A 174 2.49 11.33 -13.47
N ARG A 175 2.83 12.00 -14.58
CA ARG A 175 2.27 11.73 -15.92
C ARG A 175 3.33 11.66 -17.01
N GLY A 176 4.60 11.74 -16.65
CA GLY A 176 5.70 11.93 -17.58
C GLY A 176 5.88 13.41 -17.93
N SER A 177 7.12 13.78 -18.26
CA SER A 177 7.48 15.09 -18.77
C SER A 177 7.82 14.98 -20.28
N LYS A 178 8.14 16.10 -20.94
CA LYS A 178 8.50 16.09 -22.37
C LYS A 178 9.63 15.11 -22.71
N ASN A 179 10.53 14.86 -21.76
CA ASN A 179 11.74 14.05 -21.96
C ASN A 179 11.79 12.80 -21.08
N GLU A 180 10.80 12.57 -20.22
CA GLU A 180 10.82 11.44 -19.28
C GLU A 180 9.50 10.69 -19.30
N LYS A 181 9.59 9.36 -19.35
CA LYS A 181 8.43 8.49 -19.20
C LYS A 181 7.90 8.58 -17.76
N PRO A 182 6.59 8.34 -17.54
CA PRO A 182 5.97 8.43 -16.20
C PRO A 182 6.68 7.63 -15.12
N TYR A 183 7.20 6.43 -15.42
CA TYR A 183 7.92 5.63 -14.43
C TYR A 183 9.30 6.20 -14.07
N GLN A 184 9.93 6.94 -14.98
CA GLN A 184 11.22 7.60 -14.71
C GLN A 184 11.01 8.75 -13.74
N GLU A 185 10.03 9.61 -14.04
CA GLU A 185 9.59 10.69 -13.15
C GLU A 185 9.20 10.11 -11.77
N LEU A 186 8.41 9.03 -11.71
CA LEU A 186 8.07 8.33 -10.46
C LEU A 186 9.30 7.93 -9.63
N LEU A 187 10.31 7.33 -10.27
CA LEU A 187 11.51 6.86 -9.59
C LEU A 187 12.35 8.05 -9.09
N ASN A 188 12.46 9.12 -9.89
CA ASN A 188 13.18 10.34 -9.52
C ASN A 188 12.51 11.05 -8.33
N GLU A 189 11.18 11.13 -8.33
CA GLU A 189 10.40 11.76 -7.24
C GLU A 189 10.55 11.01 -5.91
N ILE A 190 10.54 9.69 -5.95
CA ILE A 190 10.71 8.87 -4.74
C ILE A 190 12.15 8.93 -4.24
N GLU A 191 13.14 8.93 -5.15
CA GLU A 191 14.54 9.11 -4.79
C GLU A 191 14.74 10.45 -4.07
N ALA A 192 14.25 11.54 -4.66
CA ALA A 192 14.31 12.89 -4.08
C ALA A 192 13.62 12.98 -2.71
N TYR A 193 12.48 12.30 -2.53
CA TYR A 193 11.80 12.22 -1.24
C TYR A 193 12.70 11.61 -0.15
N PHE A 194 13.42 10.53 -0.45
CA PHE A 194 14.29 9.91 0.54
C PHE A 194 15.59 10.69 0.77
N GLU A 195 16.10 11.38 -0.24
CA GLU A 195 17.29 12.23 -0.13
C GLU A 195 17.11 13.39 0.85
N GLN A 196 15.88 13.86 1.05
CA GLN A 196 15.58 14.95 2.00
C GLN A 196 15.92 14.61 3.46
N ALA A 197 16.02 13.33 3.83
CA ALA A 197 16.33 12.90 5.20
C ALA A 197 17.76 13.22 5.64
N GLY A 198 18.64 13.66 4.73
CA GLY A 198 20.07 13.73 4.98
C GLY A 198 20.67 12.33 4.93
N GLY A 199 21.69 12.14 4.10
CA GLY A 199 22.25 10.81 3.85
C GLY A 199 22.81 10.60 2.45
N SER A 200 22.96 11.66 1.65
CA SER A 200 23.62 11.61 0.34
C SER A 200 25.14 11.36 0.42
N GLU A 201 25.66 10.98 1.59
CA GLU A 201 27.01 10.47 1.72
C GLU A 201 27.16 9.22 0.84
N ASP A 202 27.90 9.37 -0.25
CA ASP A 202 28.11 8.37 -1.29
C ASP A 202 28.69 7.04 -0.75
N HIS A 203 29.26 7.06 0.46
CA HIS A 203 29.88 5.93 1.12
C HIS A 203 28.92 5.07 1.96
N ILE A 204 27.72 5.56 2.29
CA ILE A 204 26.74 4.79 3.06
C ILE A 204 25.82 4.02 2.10
N LYS A 205 25.96 2.70 2.08
CA LYS A 205 25.11 1.81 1.27
C LYS A 205 23.66 1.74 1.79
N ILE A 206 23.48 1.62 3.10
CA ILE A 206 22.16 1.45 3.74
C ILE A 206 21.79 2.74 4.47
N ARG A 207 20.73 3.39 4.00
CA ARG A 207 20.27 4.68 4.53
C ARG A 207 18.88 4.51 5.13
N SER A 208 18.84 4.15 6.41
CA SER A 208 17.58 4.06 7.15
C SER A 208 17.19 5.46 7.62
N THR A 209 15.95 5.84 7.38
CA THR A 209 15.43 7.18 7.70
C THR A 209 14.25 7.07 8.65
N ASP A 210 13.86 8.17 9.28
CA ASP A 210 12.60 8.27 10.02
C ASP A 210 11.44 8.76 9.15
N LEU A 211 11.64 8.87 7.83
CA LEU A 211 10.60 9.35 6.92
C LEU A 211 9.38 8.41 6.91
N PRO A 212 8.17 8.95 6.70
CA PRO A 212 6.98 8.16 6.45
C PRO A 212 7.09 7.27 5.19
N PRO A 213 6.28 6.19 5.11
CA PRO A 213 6.08 5.48 3.85
C PRO A 213 5.20 6.32 2.89
N ILE A 214 5.26 6.02 1.60
CA ILE A 214 4.51 6.75 0.55
C ILE A 214 3.36 5.89 0.02
N TYR A 215 2.16 6.44 -0.07
CA TYR A 215 1.05 5.77 -0.76
C TYR A 215 1.20 6.01 -2.28
N LEU A 216 1.24 4.93 -3.06
CA LEU A 216 1.39 4.96 -4.52
C LEU A 216 0.15 4.38 -5.19
N GLN A 217 -0.55 5.21 -5.96
CA GLN A 217 -1.71 4.83 -6.79
C GLN A 217 -1.32 4.73 -8.26
N PHE A 218 -1.86 3.73 -8.95
CA PHE A 218 -1.93 3.68 -10.40
C PHE A 218 -3.19 2.94 -10.84
N GLN A 219 -3.40 2.79 -12.15
CA GLN A 219 -4.61 2.17 -12.66
C GLN A 219 -4.75 0.72 -12.16
N GLY A 220 -5.84 0.47 -11.41
CA GLY A 220 -6.24 -0.86 -10.95
C GLY A 220 -5.53 -1.39 -9.70
N HIS A 221 -4.55 -0.69 -9.15
CA HIS A 221 -3.86 -1.11 -7.92
C HIS A 221 -3.21 0.04 -7.17
N SER A 222 -2.89 -0.20 -5.91
CA SER A 222 -2.07 0.71 -5.11
C SER A 222 -1.09 -0.09 -4.25
N LEU A 223 0.01 0.57 -3.91
CA LEU A 223 1.11 0.03 -3.10
C LEU A 223 1.50 1.03 -2.02
N THR A 224 2.22 0.57 -1.01
CA THR A 224 2.95 1.44 -0.10
C THR A 224 4.45 1.33 -0.41
N VAL A 225 5.09 2.42 -0.77
CA VAL A 225 6.55 2.48 -0.97
C VAL A 225 7.21 2.63 0.39
N VAL A 226 8.18 1.75 0.68
CA VAL A 226 8.92 1.69 1.95
C VAL A 226 10.43 1.87 1.77
N GLY A 227 10.88 2.06 0.52
CA GLY A 227 12.28 2.32 0.24
C GLY A 227 12.58 2.47 -1.24
N PHE A 228 13.82 2.84 -1.51
CA PHE A 228 14.38 3.05 -2.84
C PHE A 228 15.73 2.36 -2.94
N GLU A 229 16.11 1.89 -4.11
CA GLU A 229 17.39 1.25 -4.37
C GLU A 229 17.97 1.72 -5.69
N LYS A 230 19.27 2.05 -5.70
CA LYS A 230 20.07 2.16 -6.92
C LYS A 230 21.06 1.00 -6.96
N ASN A 231 21.07 0.25 -8.05
CA ASN A 231 22.02 -0.83 -8.24
C ASN A 231 23.35 -0.34 -8.88
N MET A 232 24.37 -1.20 -8.91
CA MET A 232 25.68 -0.89 -9.51
C MET A 232 25.63 -0.61 -11.02
N LYS A 233 24.51 -0.92 -11.69
CA LYS A 233 24.27 -0.63 -13.11
C LYS A 233 23.39 0.62 -13.32
N ASN A 234 23.27 1.48 -12.30
CA ASN A 234 22.42 2.67 -12.28
C ASN A 234 20.93 2.42 -12.56
N LYS A 235 20.43 1.19 -12.37
CA LYS A 235 18.99 0.91 -12.41
C LYS A 235 18.38 1.14 -11.04
N SER A 236 17.24 1.82 -11.03
CA SER A 236 16.48 2.10 -9.81
C SER A 236 15.39 1.04 -9.57
N TYR A 237 15.14 0.74 -8.31
CA TYR A 237 14.06 -0.11 -7.84
C TYR A 237 13.40 0.51 -6.61
N LEU A 238 12.13 0.18 -6.40
CA LEU A 238 11.38 0.53 -5.21
C LEU A 238 11.21 -0.70 -4.34
N TYR A 239 11.41 -0.53 -3.04
CA TYR A 239 10.88 -1.44 -2.03
C TYR A 239 9.44 -1.06 -1.73
N VAL A 240 8.53 -2.03 -1.85
CA VAL A 240 7.08 -1.82 -1.73
C VAL A 240 6.43 -2.89 -0.86
N PHE A 241 5.46 -2.48 -0.07
CA PHE A 241 4.44 -3.35 0.48
C PHE A 241 3.28 -3.41 -0.50
N ASP A 242 3.07 -4.62 -1.05
CA ASP A 242 1.90 -4.94 -1.86
C ASP A 242 0.91 -5.71 -0.99
N PRO A 243 -0.33 -5.22 -0.81
CA PRO A 243 -1.34 -5.93 -0.03
C PRO A 243 -1.67 -7.32 -0.56
N SER A 244 -1.35 -7.64 -1.82
CA SER A 244 -1.53 -9.00 -2.36
C SER A 244 -0.54 -10.03 -1.81
N ILE A 245 0.56 -9.59 -1.18
CA ILE A 245 1.58 -10.47 -0.59
C ILE A 245 1.12 -10.87 0.81
N ARG A 246 0.77 -12.16 0.97
CA ARG A 246 0.15 -12.69 2.20
C ARG A 246 1.10 -13.37 3.18
N ASN A 247 2.36 -13.61 2.80
CA ASN A 247 3.27 -14.41 3.62
C ASN A 247 4.56 -13.65 3.96
N PRO A 248 4.50 -12.65 4.85
CA PRO A 248 5.70 -11.97 5.33
C PRO A 248 6.58 -12.89 6.20
N GLN A 249 6.12 -14.07 6.64
CA GLN A 249 6.93 -15.01 7.41
C GLN A 249 8.10 -15.59 6.59
N ALA A 250 8.00 -15.61 5.25
CA ALA A 250 9.10 -16.01 4.39
C ALA A 250 10.34 -15.11 4.55
N ILE A 251 10.15 -13.83 4.86
CA ILE A 251 11.29 -12.92 5.09
C ILE A 251 11.94 -13.15 6.46
N LYS A 252 11.13 -13.50 7.48
CA LYS A 252 11.62 -13.78 8.84
C LYS A 252 12.48 -15.02 8.94
N LYS A 253 12.09 -16.11 8.26
CA LYS A 253 12.76 -17.41 8.40
C LYS A 253 14.18 -17.42 7.84
N ASN A 254 14.49 -16.48 6.94
CA ASN A 254 15.73 -16.50 6.16
C ASN A 254 16.75 -15.45 6.58
N SER A 255 16.42 -14.52 7.48
CA SER A 255 17.34 -13.47 7.93
C SER A 255 18.38 -13.91 8.96
N ARG A 256 18.24 -15.11 9.53
CA ARG A 256 19.07 -15.51 10.68
C ARG A 256 20.36 -16.27 10.32
N ASN A 257 20.51 -16.87 9.13
CA ASN A 257 21.59 -17.85 8.89
C ASN A 257 22.25 -17.90 7.50
N ASP A 258 21.94 -17.03 6.52
CA ASP A 258 22.19 -17.41 5.12
C ASP A 258 22.66 -16.25 4.19
N ARG A 259 23.79 -15.59 4.49
CA ARG A 259 24.47 -14.60 3.61
C ARG A 259 25.57 -15.20 2.72
N SER A 260 25.67 -16.53 2.58
CA SER A 260 26.69 -17.12 1.70
C SER A 260 26.45 -16.70 0.24
N GLU A 261 27.51 -16.30 -0.47
CA GLU A 261 27.44 -15.88 -1.88
C GLU A 261 26.75 -16.93 -2.77
N ASN A 262 26.89 -18.20 -2.41
CA ASN A 262 26.30 -19.35 -3.10
C ASN A 262 24.75 -19.40 -3.06
N ASN A 263 24.10 -18.49 -2.34
CA ASN A 263 22.66 -18.53 -2.10
C ASN A 263 21.91 -17.27 -2.54
N TRP A 264 22.56 -16.39 -3.31
CA TRP A 264 21.96 -15.13 -3.75
C TRP A 264 20.65 -15.30 -4.55
N ALA A 265 20.53 -16.38 -5.33
CA ALA A 265 19.30 -16.69 -6.07
C ALA A 265 18.09 -16.92 -5.14
N LYS A 266 18.30 -17.58 -3.99
CA LYS A 266 17.26 -17.78 -2.97
C LYS A 266 16.92 -16.45 -2.30
N ILE A 267 17.92 -15.64 -1.96
CA ILE A 267 17.71 -14.30 -1.39
C ILE A 267 16.90 -13.42 -2.33
N GLU A 268 17.24 -13.38 -3.62
CA GLU A 268 16.50 -12.63 -4.64
C GLU A 268 15.04 -13.11 -4.70
N SER A 269 14.77 -14.42 -4.59
CA SER A 269 13.40 -14.95 -4.57
C SER A 269 12.57 -14.46 -3.37
N ILE A 270 13.22 -14.17 -2.24
CA ILE A 270 12.60 -13.65 -1.01
C ILE A 270 12.37 -12.14 -1.10
N ILE A 271 13.31 -11.40 -1.70
CA ILE A 271 13.21 -9.95 -1.89
C ILE A 271 12.23 -9.61 -3.01
N ARG A 272 12.18 -10.42 -4.09
CA ARG A 272 11.41 -10.15 -5.30
C ARG A 272 9.96 -9.74 -5.06
N PRO A 273 9.18 -10.34 -4.13
CA PRO A 273 7.85 -9.86 -3.78
C PRO A 273 7.82 -8.39 -3.34
N TYR A 274 8.84 -7.89 -2.66
CA TYR A 274 8.93 -6.53 -2.14
C TYR A 274 9.66 -5.54 -3.06
N ARG A 275 10.32 -6.00 -4.12
CA ARG A 275 11.13 -5.13 -5.00
C ARG A 275 10.49 -5.00 -6.39
N ARG A 276 10.34 -3.77 -6.88
CA ARG A 276 9.76 -3.46 -8.19
C ARG A 276 10.64 -2.46 -8.94
N GLY A 277 10.91 -2.71 -10.21
CA GLY A 277 11.70 -1.81 -11.05
C GLY A 277 10.96 -1.42 -12.32
N GLU A 278 11.71 -0.89 -13.28
CA GLU A 278 11.22 -0.43 -14.59
C GLU A 278 10.22 -1.39 -15.26
N ALA A 279 10.53 -2.69 -15.35
CA ALA A 279 9.66 -3.65 -16.03
C ALA A 279 8.25 -3.78 -15.42
N TYR A 280 8.08 -3.39 -14.15
CA TYR A 280 6.79 -3.34 -13.49
C TYR A 280 6.08 -2.02 -13.76
N PHE A 281 6.77 -0.89 -13.52
CA PHE A 281 6.16 0.45 -13.59
C PHE A 281 5.97 0.97 -15.02
N SER A 282 6.78 0.55 -15.99
CA SER A 282 6.67 0.99 -17.39
C SER A 282 5.36 0.60 -18.08
N LYS A 283 4.56 -0.28 -17.45
CA LYS A 283 3.23 -0.70 -17.91
C LYS A 283 2.12 0.30 -17.61
N HIS A 284 2.42 1.33 -16.81
CA HIS A 284 1.47 2.33 -16.37
C HIS A 284 1.90 3.70 -16.91
N ASP A 285 0.93 4.48 -17.34
CA ASP A 285 1.11 5.79 -17.97
C ASP A 285 0.97 6.95 -16.98
N LYS A 286 0.50 6.67 -15.77
CA LYS A 286 0.16 7.66 -14.76
C LYS A 286 0.31 7.07 -13.37
N PHE A 287 0.75 7.90 -12.42
CA PHE A 287 0.79 7.57 -11.00
C PHE A 287 0.29 8.74 -10.16
N GLU A 288 -0.14 8.45 -8.94
CA GLU A 288 -0.24 9.47 -7.91
C GLU A 288 0.49 9.00 -6.65
N LEU A 289 1.20 9.93 -6.04
CA LEU A 289 1.90 9.76 -4.78
C LEU A 289 1.19 10.59 -3.72
N LEU A 290 0.95 10.01 -2.56
CA LEU A 290 0.57 10.74 -1.36
C LEU A 290 1.67 10.58 -0.31
N PHE A 291 2.20 11.72 0.11
CA PHE A 291 3.25 11.84 1.11
C PHE A 291 2.64 12.35 2.41
N LEU A 292 2.90 11.66 3.51
CA LEU A 292 2.67 12.23 4.84
C LEU A 292 3.75 13.29 5.09
N GLN A 293 3.35 14.44 5.63
CA GLN A 293 4.29 15.51 5.96
C GLN A 293 4.62 15.44 7.45
N GLN A 294 5.91 15.37 7.78
CA GLN A 294 6.37 15.53 9.15
C GLN A 294 6.32 17.03 9.49
N GLN A 295 5.80 17.38 10.66
CA GLN A 295 5.93 18.75 11.15
C GLN A 295 7.42 18.99 11.44
N ALA A 296 7.95 20.12 10.95
CA ALA A 296 9.25 20.56 11.41
C ALA A 296 9.12 20.83 12.91
N ASN A 297 9.92 20.15 13.73
CA ASN A 297 10.08 20.51 15.14
C ASN A 297 10.53 21.98 15.15
N THR A 298 9.62 22.86 15.54
CA THR A 298 9.87 24.31 15.66
C THR A 298 10.15 24.62 17.12
#